data_AF-A0A812ASG7-F1
#
_entry.id   AF-A0A812ASG7-F1
#
_cell.length_a   1.000
_cell.length_b   1.000
_cell.length_c   1.000
_cell.angle_alpha   90.00
_cell.angle_beta   90.00
_cell.angle_gamma   90.00
#
_symmetry.space_group_name_H-M   'P 1'
#
loop_
_entity.id
_entity.type
_entity.pdbx_description
1 polymer ?
#
loop_
_entity_poly.entity_id
_entity_poly.type
_entity_poly.pdbx_seq_one_letter_code
_entity_poly.pdbx_strand_id
1 'polypeptide(L)'
;MNKKVIKDYKLFLIVGVLLVVDGVMLGTWWGMDPFHIASKELSHSIEGDYEIVPIVESCASEYMTIWMGLIYAYKGLLLVIGCFLAWETRHVSIPALNDSKYIGMSVYNVVIMCTCGAAVSIIIKDQPTSAFIIIGLFIIFSTTITLCLLFVPKVSSRHFQFLHTIFKWFTLVSSWLSIRVT
;
A
#
# COMPACT_ATOMS: atom_id res chain seq x y z
N MET A 1 16.81 32.81 -7.11
CA MET A 1 15.74 31.97 -6.52
C MET A 1 16.30 31.29 -5.28
N ASN A 2 15.88 31.70 -4.07
CA ASN A 2 16.34 31.08 -2.82
C ASN A 2 15.81 29.65 -2.73
N LYS A 3 16.71 28.66 -2.80
CA LYS A 3 16.37 27.23 -2.66
C LYS A 3 16.00 26.97 -1.19
N LYS A 4 14.71 27.09 -0.85
CA LYS A 4 14.20 26.65 0.46
C LYS A 4 14.38 25.14 0.55
N VAL A 5 15.40 24.70 1.28
CA VAL A 5 15.61 23.29 1.61
C VAL A 5 14.50 22.86 2.55
N ILE A 6 13.56 22.07 2.03
CA ILE A 6 12.53 21.41 2.85
C ILE A 6 13.28 20.36 3.68
N LYS A 7 13.28 20.53 4.99
CA LYS A 7 13.89 19.56 5.91
C LYS A 7 12.98 18.34 6.08
N ASP A 8 13.58 17.16 6.15
CA ASP A 8 12.88 15.87 6.21
C ASP A 8 11.96 15.73 7.44
N TYR A 9 12.24 16.43 8.54
CA TYR A 9 11.39 16.42 9.74
C TYR A 9 9.95 16.85 9.46
N LYS A 10 9.72 17.73 8.47
CA LYS A 10 8.36 18.18 8.13
C LYS A 10 7.52 17.04 7.54
N LEU A 11 8.15 16.19 6.74
CA LEU A 11 7.47 15.03 6.14
C LEU A 11 7.12 14.00 7.23
N PHE A 12 8.07 13.69 8.12
CA PHE A 12 7.82 12.80 9.25
C PHE A 12 6.73 13.33 10.20
N LEU A 13 6.69 14.65 10.44
CA LEU A 13 5.65 15.26 11.26
C LEU A 13 4.26 15.06 10.65
N ILE A 14 4.09 15.28 9.33
CA ILE A 14 2.81 15.08 8.64
C ILE A 14 2.36 13.61 8.75
N VAL A 15 3.27 12.66 8.49
CA VAL A 15 2.97 11.23 8.62
C VAL A 15 2.59 10.87 10.06
N GLY A 16 3.30 11.42 11.04
CA GLY A 16 3.00 11.22 12.46
C GLY A 16 1.60 11.70 12.84
N VAL A 17 1.18 12.87 12.36
CA VAL A 17 -0.17 13.39 12.59
C VAL A 17 -1.23 12.47 11.97
N LEU A 18 -1.03 12.01 10.74
CA LEU A 18 -1.97 11.09 10.08
C LEU A 18 -2.12 9.77 10.86
N LEU A 19 -1.02 9.22 11.38
CA LEU A 19 -1.04 8.01 12.21
C LEU A 19 -1.74 8.23 13.56
N VAL A 20 -1.56 9.39 14.19
CA VAL A 20 -2.27 9.73 15.44
C VAL A 20 -3.77 9.80 15.19
N VAL A 21 -4.21 10.40 14.08
CA VAL A 21 -5.63 10.43 13.70
C VAL A 21 -6.18 9.01 13.54
N ASP A 22 -5.45 8.13 12.84
CA ASP A 22 -5.84 6.72 12.70
C ASP A 22 -5.94 6.00 14.05
N GLY A 23 -4.95 6.20 14.93
CA GLY A 23 -4.95 5.60 16.26
C GLY A 23 -6.11 6.08 17.12
N VAL A 24 -6.45 7.37 17.05
CA VAL A 24 -7.62 7.93 17.75
C VAL A 24 -8.91 7.34 17.19
N MET A 25 -9.08 7.28 15.87
CA MET A 25 -10.29 6.70 15.26
C MET A 25 -10.50 5.23 15.66
N LEU A 26 -9.45 4.41 15.56
CA LEU A 26 -9.52 3.00 15.96
C LEU A 26 -9.72 2.84 17.47
N GLY A 27 -9.06 3.67 18.28
CA GLY A 27 -9.22 3.70 19.72
C GLY A 27 -10.65 4.08 20.14
N THR A 28 -11.26 5.08 19.48
CA THR A 28 -12.65 5.46 19.74
C THR A 28 -13.63 4.36 19.35
N TRP A 29 -13.41 3.69 18.23
CA TRP A 29 -14.25 2.56 17.83
C TRP A 29 -14.17 1.45 18.89
N TRP A 30 -12.96 0.99 19.21
CA TRP A 30 -12.77 -0.08 20.17
C TRP A 30 -13.31 0.26 21.58
N GLY A 31 -13.18 1.51 22.02
CA GLY A 31 -13.66 1.95 23.33
C GLY A 31 -15.18 2.13 23.42
N MET A 32 -15.84 2.54 22.34
CA MET A 32 -17.30 2.79 22.33
C MET A 32 -18.12 1.56 21.89
N ASP A 33 -17.63 0.81 20.92
CA ASP A 33 -18.31 -0.33 20.32
C ASP A 33 -17.33 -1.51 20.18
N PRO A 34 -17.05 -2.21 21.30
CA PRO A 34 -16.05 -3.25 21.34
C PRO A 34 -16.47 -4.44 20.47
N PHE A 35 -15.47 -5.04 19.83
CA PHE A 35 -15.67 -6.23 19.01
C PHE A 35 -16.06 -7.45 19.86
N HIS A 36 -17.04 -8.18 19.37
CA HIS A 36 -17.48 -9.46 19.95
C HIS A 36 -17.59 -10.52 18.84
N ILE A 37 -17.63 -11.79 19.26
CA ILE A 37 -17.85 -12.91 18.35
C ILE A 37 -19.36 -12.99 18.08
N ALA A 38 -19.74 -12.91 16.82
CA ALA A 38 -21.10 -13.12 16.35
C ALA A 38 -21.15 -14.38 15.47
N SER A 39 -22.13 -15.24 15.72
CA SER A 39 -22.42 -16.41 14.89
C SER A 39 -23.58 -16.08 13.93
N LYS A 40 -23.42 -16.47 12.66
CA LYS A 40 -24.45 -16.38 11.65
C LYS A 40 -24.73 -17.76 11.09
N GLU A 41 -25.99 -18.19 11.17
CA GLU A 41 -26.46 -19.43 10.53
C GLU A 41 -26.61 -19.21 9.02
N LEU A 42 -26.07 -20.13 8.23
CA LEU A 42 -26.25 -20.20 6.78
C LEU A 42 -27.42 -21.14 6.44
N SER A 43 -27.84 -21.13 5.16
CA SER A 43 -28.97 -21.94 4.70
C SER A 43 -28.89 -23.41 5.10
N HIS A 44 -29.97 -23.90 5.69
CA HIS A 44 -30.16 -25.28 6.11
C HIS A 44 -30.06 -26.23 4.92
N SER A 45 -29.30 -27.31 5.08
CA SER A 45 -29.26 -28.41 4.12
C SER A 45 -29.84 -29.65 4.79
N ILE A 46 -30.94 -30.17 4.24
CA ILE A 46 -31.55 -31.42 4.69
C ILE A 46 -30.87 -32.55 3.91
N GLU A 47 -30.23 -33.46 4.62
CA GLU A 47 -29.59 -34.62 4.02
C GLU A 47 -30.11 -35.85 4.76
N GLY A 48 -30.99 -36.63 4.14
CA GLY A 48 -31.68 -37.74 4.81
C GLY A 48 -32.56 -37.30 5.99
N ASP A 49 -32.43 -37.98 7.13
CA ASP A 49 -33.16 -37.69 8.39
C ASP A 49 -32.46 -36.63 9.26
N TYR A 50 -31.36 -36.03 8.79
CA TYR A 50 -30.59 -35.02 9.53
C TYR A 50 -30.66 -33.64 8.86
N GLU A 51 -30.80 -32.61 9.70
CA GLU A 51 -30.74 -31.21 9.28
C GLU A 51 -29.36 -30.65 9.65
N ILE A 52 -28.57 -30.26 8.65
CA ILE A 52 -27.27 -29.62 8.85
C ILE A 52 -27.44 -28.11 8.73
N VAL A 53 -27.14 -27.41 9.83
CA VAL A 53 -27.14 -25.94 9.90
C VAL A 53 -25.69 -25.45 9.98
N PRO A 54 -25.09 -25.02 8.86
CA PRO A 54 -23.73 -24.48 8.90
C PRO A 54 -23.70 -23.13 9.63
N ILE A 55 -22.77 -22.97 10.56
CA ILE A 55 -22.58 -21.74 11.35
C ILE A 55 -21.25 -21.09 10.94
N VAL A 56 -21.29 -19.78 10.69
CA VAL A 56 -20.10 -18.96 10.46
C VAL A 56 -19.90 -18.02 11.65
N GLU A 57 -18.76 -18.14 12.31
CA GLU A 57 -18.34 -17.20 13.35
C GLU A 57 -17.56 -16.04 12.74
N SER A 58 -17.86 -14.82 13.16
CA SER A 58 -17.22 -13.61 12.67
C SER A 58 -17.08 -12.57 13.77
N CYS A 59 -16.07 -11.72 13.63
CA CYS A 59 -15.89 -10.57 14.52
C CYS A 59 -16.85 -9.45 14.08
N ALA A 60 -17.72 -9.02 14.99
CA ALA A 60 -18.72 -7.99 14.74
C ALA A 60 -18.76 -6.96 15.86
N SER A 61 -19.31 -5.79 15.55
CA SER A 61 -19.69 -4.77 16.53
C SER A 61 -21.09 -4.26 16.17
N GLU A 62 -21.80 -3.65 17.12
CA GLU A 62 -23.21 -3.28 16.95
C GLU A 62 -23.40 -2.30 15.78
N TYR A 63 -22.46 -1.36 15.62
CA TYR A 63 -22.47 -0.35 14.57
C TYR A 63 -21.34 -0.53 13.56
N MET A 64 -20.91 -1.78 13.32
CA MET A 64 -19.75 -2.10 12.47
C MET A 64 -19.80 -1.44 11.08
N THR A 65 -20.98 -1.37 10.46
CA THR A 65 -21.12 -0.77 9.11
C THR A 65 -20.89 0.74 9.13
N ILE A 66 -21.32 1.43 10.20
CA ILE A 66 -21.14 2.88 10.37
C ILE A 66 -19.66 3.18 10.58
N TRP A 67 -19.00 2.47 11.50
CA TRP A 67 -17.57 2.65 11.78
C TRP A 67 -16.68 2.32 10.57
N MET A 68 -16.93 1.20 9.88
CA MET A 68 -16.24 0.86 8.64
C MET A 68 -16.47 1.90 7.55
N GLY A 69 -17.70 2.40 7.42
CA GLY A 69 -18.04 3.47 6.48
C GLY A 69 -17.28 4.76 6.74
N LEU A 70 -17.18 5.20 7.99
CA LEU A 70 -16.41 6.38 8.39
C LEU A 70 -14.91 6.24 8.07
N ILE A 71 -14.32 5.08 8.37
CA ILE A 71 -12.91 4.80 8.08
C ILE A 71 -12.66 4.75 6.57
N TYR A 72 -13.52 4.07 5.80
CA TYR A 72 -13.39 4.02 4.34
C TYR A 72 -13.57 5.39 3.69
N ALA A 73 -14.48 6.23 4.19
CA ALA A 73 -14.63 7.61 3.71
C ALA A 73 -13.36 8.44 3.96
N TYR A 74 -12.81 8.37 5.19
CA TYR A 74 -11.56 9.07 5.54
C TYR A 74 -10.38 8.60 4.68
N LYS A 75 -10.17 7.28 4.56
CA LYS A 75 -9.10 6.70 3.74
C LYS A 75 -9.30 7.00 2.25
N GLY A 76 -10.54 6.95 1.76
CA GLY A 76 -10.88 7.32 0.40
C GLY A 76 -10.53 8.78 0.08
N LEU A 77 -10.84 9.71 0.99
CA LEU A 77 -10.46 11.11 0.84
C LEU A 77 -8.94 11.30 0.77
N LEU A 78 -8.19 10.62 1.65
CA LEU A 78 -6.72 10.64 1.62
C LEU A 78 -6.17 10.10 0.30
N LEU A 79 -6.76 9.04 -0.25
CA LEU A 79 -6.37 8.48 -1.54
C LEU A 79 -6.65 9.46 -2.69
N VAL A 80 -7.78 10.17 -2.68
CA VAL A 80 -8.09 11.21 -3.67
C VAL A 80 -7.10 12.37 -3.60
N ILE A 81 -6.77 12.86 -2.40
CA ILE A 81 -5.76 13.90 -2.22
C ILE A 81 -4.39 13.42 -2.71
N GLY A 82 -3.99 12.19 -2.38
CA GLY A 82 -2.75 11.59 -2.88
C GLY A 82 -2.71 11.49 -4.40
N CYS A 83 -3.83 11.13 -5.03
CA CYS A 83 -3.97 11.07 -6.48
C CYS A 83 -3.85 12.46 -7.12
N PHE A 84 -4.50 13.47 -6.55
CA PHE A 84 -4.39 14.86 -6.99
C PHE A 84 -2.94 15.36 -6.93
N LEU A 85 -2.24 15.11 -5.83
CA LEU A 85 -0.82 15.45 -5.68
C LEU A 85 0.06 14.70 -6.69
N ALA A 86 -0.23 13.42 -6.95
CA ALA A 86 0.47 12.62 -7.96
C ALA A 86 0.21 13.13 -9.39
N TRP A 87 -0.98 13.65 -9.67
CA TRP A 87 -1.33 14.24 -10.96
C TRP A 87 -0.56 15.53 -11.23
N GLU A 88 -0.58 16.46 -10.27
CA GLU A 88 0.15 17.74 -10.36
C GLU A 88 1.66 17.54 -10.53
N THR A 89 2.21 16.48 -9.94
CA THR A 89 3.66 16.18 -10.02
C THR A 89 4.08 15.42 -11.28
N ARG A 90 3.15 15.05 -12.17
CA ARG A 90 3.44 14.24 -13.38
C ARG A 90 4.24 15.00 -14.45
N HIS A 91 4.00 16.29 -14.61
CA HIS A 91 4.57 17.10 -15.70
C HIS A 91 5.86 17.85 -15.33
N VAL A 92 6.29 17.82 -14.06
CA VAL A 92 7.50 18.51 -13.60
C VAL A 92 8.70 17.56 -13.68
N SER A 93 9.25 17.35 -14.88
CA SER A 93 10.40 16.47 -15.09
C SER A 93 11.73 17.19 -14.86
N ILE A 94 12.08 17.40 -13.58
CA ILE A 94 13.46 17.76 -13.21
C ILE A 94 14.25 16.44 -13.06
N PRO A 95 15.38 16.23 -13.77
CA PRO A 95 16.13 14.97 -13.76
C PRO A 95 16.64 14.54 -12.37
N ALA A 96 16.67 15.45 -11.39
CA ALA A 96 16.98 15.16 -9.98
C ALA A 96 15.80 14.61 -9.16
N LEU A 97 14.58 14.54 -9.71
CA LEU A 97 13.35 14.15 -9.01
C LEU A 97 12.62 12.95 -9.65
N ASN A 98 13.23 12.21 -10.57
CA ASN A 98 12.59 11.07 -11.25
C ASN A 98 12.07 9.97 -10.27
N ASP A 99 12.60 9.94 -9.03
CA ASP A 99 12.09 9.12 -7.93
C ASP A 99 10.62 9.43 -7.58
N SER A 100 10.17 10.69 -7.69
CA SER A 100 8.78 11.08 -7.39
C SER A 100 7.80 10.53 -8.42
N LYS A 101 8.25 10.25 -9.66
CA LYS A 101 7.40 9.66 -10.71
C LYS A 101 7.01 8.22 -10.38
N TYR A 102 7.95 7.43 -9.86
CA TYR A 102 7.68 6.06 -9.41
C TYR A 102 6.77 6.04 -8.17
N ILE A 103 6.92 7.02 -7.28
CA ILE A 103 5.99 7.23 -6.15
C ILE A 103 4.58 7.59 -6.66
N GLY A 104 4.47 8.46 -7.68
CA GLY A 104 3.17 8.77 -8.30
C GLY A 104 2.52 7.54 -8.95
N MET A 105 3.31 6.75 -9.69
CA MET A 105 2.82 5.50 -10.30
C MET A 105 2.34 4.47 -9.27
N SER A 106 3.02 4.35 -8.11
CA SER A 106 2.57 3.44 -7.06
C SER A 106 1.26 3.90 -6.41
N VAL A 107 1.03 5.21 -6.25
CA VAL A 107 -0.25 5.75 -5.76
C VAL A 107 -1.40 5.34 -6.68
N TYR A 108 -1.25 5.46 -8.01
CA TYR A 108 -2.28 5.01 -8.96
C TYR A 108 -2.58 3.52 -8.84
N ASN A 109 -1.54 2.68 -8.71
CA ASN A 109 -1.70 1.24 -8.51
C ASN A 109 -2.50 0.93 -7.22
N VAL A 110 -2.12 1.55 -6.11
CA VAL A 110 -2.79 1.34 -4.82
C VAL A 110 -4.26 1.79 -4.89
N VAL A 111 -4.56 2.93 -5.50
CA VAL A 111 -5.95 3.43 -5.65
C VAL A 111 -6.83 2.43 -6.41
N ILE A 112 -6.35 1.91 -7.55
CA ILE A 112 -7.10 0.94 -8.35
C ILE A 112 -7.33 -0.35 -7.54
N MET A 113 -6.28 -0.89 -6.94
CA MET A 113 -6.35 -2.13 -6.18
C MET A 113 -7.24 -2.01 -4.93
N CYS A 114 -7.17 -0.89 -4.20
CA CYS A 114 -8.01 -0.64 -3.03
C CYS A 114 -9.48 -0.45 -3.43
N THR A 115 -9.78 0.25 -4.52
CA THR A 115 -11.17 0.46 -4.98
C THR A 115 -11.79 -0.86 -5.43
N CYS A 116 -11.07 -1.67 -6.21
CA CYS A 116 -11.52 -3.00 -6.61
C CYS A 116 -11.68 -3.94 -5.40
N GLY A 117 -10.71 -3.97 -4.49
CA GLY A 117 -10.76 -4.80 -3.28
C GLY A 117 -11.95 -4.44 -2.37
N ALA A 118 -12.22 -3.14 -2.19
CA ALA A 118 -13.37 -2.67 -1.44
C ALA A 118 -14.69 -3.10 -2.11
N ALA A 119 -14.82 -2.92 -3.43
CA ALA A 119 -16.02 -3.35 -4.16
C ALA A 119 -16.27 -4.86 -4.02
N VAL A 120 -15.21 -5.68 -4.17
CA VAL A 120 -15.30 -7.14 -3.99
C VAL A 120 -15.68 -7.51 -2.56
N SER A 121 -15.13 -6.82 -1.56
CA SER A 121 -15.45 -7.09 -0.14
C SER A 121 -16.92 -6.87 0.21
N ILE A 122 -17.59 -5.95 -0.49
CA ILE A 122 -19.03 -5.69 -0.31
C ILE A 122 -19.86 -6.80 -0.98
N ILE A 123 -19.40 -7.31 -2.12
CA ILE A 123 -20.11 -8.34 -2.89
C ILE A 123 -20.03 -9.70 -2.19
N ILE A 124 -18.86 -10.07 -1.64
CA ILE A 124 -18.60 -11.39 -1.06
C ILE A 124 -18.73 -11.33 0.47
N LYS A 125 -19.90 -10.96 0.98
CA LYS A 125 -20.14 -10.82 2.43
C LYS A 125 -20.43 -12.15 3.13
N ASP A 126 -21.08 -13.08 2.45
CA ASP A 126 -21.58 -14.34 3.04
C ASP A 126 -20.64 -15.54 2.86
N GLN A 127 -19.47 -15.34 2.23
CA GLN A 127 -18.48 -16.40 1.99
C GLN A 127 -17.09 -15.98 2.48
N PRO A 128 -16.77 -16.17 3.79
CA PRO A 128 -15.54 -15.65 4.38
C PRO A 128 -14.27 -16.25 3.76
N THR A 129 -14.29 -17.55 3.40
CA THR A 129 -13.14 -18.23 2.77
C THR A 129 -12.80 -17.60 1.41
N SER A 130 -13.82 -17.36 0.57
CA SER A 130 -13.64 -16.74 -0.75
C SER A 130 -13.16 -15.30 -0.62
N ALA A 131 -13.78 -14.53 0.28
CA ALA A 131 -13.39 -13.15 0.56
C ALA A 131 -11.94 -13.05 1.04
N PHE A 132 -11.51 -13.92 1.95
CA PHE A 132 -10.15 -13.97 2.47
C PHE A 132 -9.11 -14.19 1.36
N ILE A 133 -9.34 -15.19 0.49
CA ILE A 133 -8.42 -15.51 -0.61
C ILE A 133 -8.33 -14.32 -1.57
N ILE A 134 -9.47 -13.78 -2.00
CA ILE A 134 -9.48 -12.72 -3.01
C ILE A 134 -8.87 -11.43 -2.45
N ILE A 135 -9.31 -10.96 -1.29
CA ILE A 135 -8.77 -9.74 -0.66
C ILE A 135 -7.26 -9.91 -0.39
N GLY A 136 -6.84 -11.08 0.09
CA GLY A 136 -5.42 -11.39 0.30
C GLY A 136 -4.59 -11.27 -0.98
N LEU A 137 -5.09 -11.78 -2.10
CA LEU A 137 -4.43 -11.62 -3.42
C LEU A 137 -4.32 -10.15 -3.83
N PHE A 138 -5.39 -9.36 -3.66
CA PHE A 138 -5.34 -7.92 -3.95
C PHE A 138 -4.28 -7.20 -3.12
N ILE A 139 -4.16 -7.53 -1.83
CA ILE A 139 -3.16 -6.95 -0.93
C ILE A 139 -1.74 -7.33 -1.39
N ILE A 140 -1.47 -8.63 -1.57
CA ILE A 140 -0.14 -9.13 -1.96
C ILE A 140 0.31 -8.51 -3.29
N PHE A 141 -0.57 -8.47 -4.28
CA PHE A 141 -0.25 -7.90 -5.59
C PHE A 141 0.01 -6.39 -5.49
N SER A 142 -0.84 -5.67 -4.76
CA SER A 142 -0.68 -4.22 -4.55
C SER A 142 0.64 -3.86 -3.86
N THR A 143 0.99 -4.57 -2.78
CA THR A 143 2.25 -4.35 -2.06
C THR A 143 3.45 -4.73 -2.89
N THR A 144 3.39 -5.86 -3.62
CA THR A 144 4.48 -6.33 -4.47
C THR A 144 4.79 -5.33 -5.58
N ILE A 145 3.78 -4.87 -6.32
CA ILE A 145 3.97 -3.87 -7.38
C ILE A 145 4.54 -2.58 -6.79
N THR A 146 4.01 -2.11 -5.66
CA THR A 146 4.48 -0.89 -5.01
C THR A 146 5.96 -0.99 -4.63
N LEU A 147 6.38 -2.10 -4.02
CA LEU A 147 7.78 -2.35 -3.68
C LEU A 147 8.65 -2.44 -4.94
N CYS A 148 8.20 -3.17 -5.97
CA CYS A 148 8.94 -3.28 -7.22
C CYS A 148 9.14 -1.91 -7.88
N LEU A 149 8.10 -1.09 -8.00
CA LEU A 149 8.18 0.25 -8.60
C LEU A 149 9.14 1.17 -7.84
N LEU A 150 9.17 1.09 -6.51
CA LEU A 150 10.01 1.96 -5.68
C LEU A 150 11.48 1.51 -5.60
N PHE A 151 11.74 0.19 -5.58
CA PHE A 151 13.07 -0.36 -5.31
C PHE A 151 13.81 -0.86 -6.56
N VAL A 152 13.12 -1.42 -7.56
CA VAL A 152 13.76 -1.93 -8.79
C VAL A 152 14.58 -0.87 -9.53
N PRO A 153 14.08 0.36 -9.80
CA PRO A 153 14.89 1.37 -10.49
C PRO A 153 16.14 1.73 -9.68
N LYS A 154 16.04 1.79 -8.35
CA LYS A 154 17.17 2.09 -7.47
C LYS A 154 18.23 0.98 -7.46
N VAL A 155 17.81 -0.28 -7.43
CA VAL A 155 18.72 -1.44 -7.45
C VAL A 155 19.40 -1.56 -8.81
N SER A 156 18.67 -1.39 -9.92
CA SER A 156 19.25 -1.44 -11.26
C SER A 156 20.25 -0.30 -11.50
N SER A 157 19.92 0.94 -11.12
CA SER A 157 20.85 2.07 -11.23
C SER A 157 22.07 1.90 -10.33
N ARG A 158 21.91 1.40 -9.10
CA ARG A 158 23.04 1.14 -8.19
C ARG A 158 23.91 0.00 -8.69
N HIS A 159 23.34 -1.09 -9.21
CA HIS A 159 24.10 -2.20 -9.79
C HIS A 159 24.86 -1.77 -11.05
N PHE A 160 24.22 -0.96 -11.92
CA PHE A 160 24.86 -0.38 -13.10
C PHE A 160 25.98 0.61 -12.73
N GLN A 161 25.79 1.48 -11.73
CA GLN A 161 26.86 2.34 -11.22
C GLN A 161 28.00 1.54 -10.59
N PHE A 162 27.71 0.45 -9.87
CA PHE A 162 28.72 -0.41 -9.27
C PHE A 162 29.55 -1.14 -10.34
N LEU A 163 28.89 -1.72 -11.35
CA LEU A 163 29.54 -2.32 -12.52
C LEU A 163 30.36 -1.28 -13.32
N HIS A 164 29.82 -0.09 -13.55
CA HIS A 164 30.52 0.98 -14.27
C HIS A 164 31.70 1.54 -13.46
N THR A 165 31.61 1.59 -12.12
CA THR A 165 32.72 1.99 -11.24
C THR A 165 33.81 0.93 -11.23
N ILE A 166 33.46 -0.36 -11.18
CA ILE A 166 34.42 -1.47 -11.33
C ILE A 166 35.08 -1.43 -12.70
N PHE A 167 34.32 -1.21 -13.78
CA PHE A 167 34.85 -1.14 -15.13
C PHE A 167 35.75 0.09 -15.34
N LYS A 168 35.40 1.25 -14.76
CA LYS A 168 36.26 2.44 -14.71
C LYS A 168 37.52 2.19 -13.89
N TRP A 169 37.43 1.47 -12.78
CA TRP A 169 38.58 1.11 -11.98
C TRP A 169 39.51 0.16 -12.76
N PHE A 170 38.97 -0.85 -13.44
CA PHE A 170 39.74 -1.75 -14.31
C PHE A 170 40.43 -1.02 -15.46
N THR A 171 39.75 -0.08 -16.13
CA THR A 171 40.32 0.72 -17.23
C THR A 171 41.35 1.76 -16.75
N LEU A 172 41.18 2.30 -15.55
CA LEU A 172 42.17 3.17 -14.90
C LEU A 172 43.41 2.38 -14.46
N VAL A 173 43.22 1.20 -13.88
CA VAL A 173 44.34 0.30 -13.50
C VAL A 173 45.09 -0.17 -14.74
N SER A 174 44.41 -0.53 -15.83
CA SER A 174 45.08 -0.92 -17.08
C SER A 174 45.82 0.23 -17.75
N SER A 175 45.24 1.45 -17.77
CA SER A 175 45.95 2.64 -18.26
C SER A 175 47.18 2.97 -17.42
N TRP A 176 47.08 2.86 -16.10
CA TRP A 176 48.19 3.14 -15.18
C TRP A 176 49.32 2.10 -15.29
N LEU A 177 48.97 0.82 -15.51
CA LEU A 177 49.95 -0.22 -15.80
C LEU A 177 50.66 0.02 -17.14
N SER A 178 49.93 0.47 -18.17
CA SER A 178 50.51 0.76 -19.49
C SER A 178 51.46 1.96 -19.49
N ILE A 179 51.23 2.95 -18.61
CA ILE A 179 52.10 4.14 -18.47
C ILE A 179 53.41 3.81 -17.73
N ARG A 180 53.42 2.83 -16.82
CA ARG A 180 54.62 2.44 -16.05
C ARG A 180 55.58 1.49 -16.78
N VAL A 181 55.16 0.91 -17.91
CA VAL A 181 55.92 -0.11 -18.66
C VAL A 181 56.58 0.47 -19.93
N THR A 182 56.41 1.77 -20.16
CA THR A 182 57.18 2.62 -21.11
C THR A 182 58.06 3.57 -20.34
#